data_AF-A0A9E2V3E7-F1
#
_entry.id   AF-A0A9E2V3E7-F1
#
_cell.length_a   1.000
_cell.length_b   1.000
_cell.length_c   1.000
_cell.angle_alpha   90.00
_cell.angle_beta   90.00
_cell.angle_gamma   90.00
#
_symmetry.space_group_name_H-M   'P 1'
#
loop_
_entity.id
_entity.type
_entity.pdbx_description
1 polymer ?
#
loop_
_entity_poly.entity_id
_entity_poly.type
_entity_poly.pdbx_seq_one_letter_code
_entity_poly.pdbx_strand_id
1 'polypeptide(L)'
;MFSYVMRRLGVSLLVLLGASFLVYMLVAVSGDPLSEFRESTKANKDQLIAQRVELLHLDVPAPLRYFIWLGGAVKCVIPGQCDLGSTLQGQPVTTALSAAIPSTLQLVTGAVLIAIVVGIAVGIVTALRQYSALDYSVTFVAFLFFSLPVFWVAVLLKEFGAIGFNDFLADPVVSVKAIGIVAVVSALIWPLLIGGSWRRRVITAAAAAAVSAGVLYYLSATQWFAYPGLGPVLVALTGAGVAIGITALLAGLQNRQALYASLTTVALALVAMYALAPLLNRATLWLVVALGLAAVGAGVLTGYLFGGYDRRQSMKAAGLTSFLVAGLVLLDRFMQSWPAYFTLTRGRPIATIGSQTPNLDGDFWITGIDTFTHLVL
;
A
#
# COMPACT_ATOMS: atom_id res chain seq x y z
N MET A 1 -17.53 20.92 25.60
CA MET A 1 -16.45 20.08 25.03
C MET A 1 -15.87 19.11 26.06
N PHE A 2 -15.38 19.55 27.22
CA PHE A 2 -14.87 18.65 28.27
C PHE A 2 -15.88 17.59 28.74
N SER A 3 -17.12 17.99 29.05
CA SER A 3 -18.21 17.07 29.43
C SER A 3 -18.53 16.01 28.37
N TYR A 4 -18.48 16.41 27.08
CA TYR A 4 -18.66 15.50 25.95
C TYR A 4 -17.51 14.49 25.85
N VAL A 5 -16.25 14.95 25.97
CA VAL A 5 -15.08 14.07 25.94
C VAL A 5 -15.11 13.08 27.10
N MET A 6 -15.40 13.52 28.32
CA MET A 6 -15.50 12.64 29.48
C MET A 6 -16.63 11.61 29.35
N ARG A 7 -17.80 12.02 28.85
CA ARG A 7 -18.90 11.09 28.58
C ARG A 7 -18.49 10.04 27.55
N ARG A 8 -17.79 10.44 26.48
CA ARG A 8 -17.34 9.52 25.44
C ARG A 8 -16.26 8.57 25.94
N LEU A 9 -15.29 9.05 26.71
CA LEU A 9 -14.27 8.21 27.35
C LEU A 9 -14.88 7.21 28.34
N GLY A 10 -15.85 7.64 29.15
CA GLY A 10 -16.57 6.75 30.06
C GLY A 10 -17.32 5.63 29.32
N VAL A 11 -18.05 5.98 28.24
CA VAL A 11 -18.73 4.98 27.39
C VAL A 11 -17.73 4.04 26.72
N SER A 12 -16.63 4.57 26.16
CA SER A 12 -15.59 3.74 25.54
C SER A 12 -14.94 2.79 26.54
N LEU A 13 -14.69 3.23 27.78
CA LEU A 13 -14.13 2.38 28.83
C LEU A 13 -15.09 1.25 29.21
N LEU A 14 -16.39 1.54 29.37
CA LEU A 14 -17.40 0.52 29.64
C LEU A 14 -17.50 -0.50 28.50
N VAL A 15 -17.49 -0.03 27.26
CA VAL A 15 -17.49 -0.90 26.07
C VAL A 15 -16.24 -1.76 26.04
N LEU A 16 -15.06 -1.18 26.31
CA LEU A 16 -13.79 -1.90 26.36
C LEU A 16 -13.83 -3.01 27.40
N LEU A 17 -14.23 -2.70 28.63
CA LEU A 17 -14.31 -3.67 29.74
C LEU A 17 -15.33 -4.78 29.46
N GLY A 18 -16.50 -4.42 28.92
CA GLY A 18 -17.53 -5.39 28.54
C GLY A 18 -17.06 -6.30 27.42
N ALA A 19 -16.47 -5.74 26.37
CA ALA A 19 -15.95 -6.51 25.24
C ALA A 19 -14.79 -7.42 25.67
N SER A 20 -13.82 -6.92 26.45
CA SER A 20 -12.69 -7.72 26.93
C SER A 20 -13.15 -8.85 27.85
N PHE A 21 -14.13 -8.60 28.73
CA PHE A 21 -14.71 -9.64 29.58
C PHE A 21 -15.38 -10.74 28.75
N LEU A 22 -16.23 -10.36 27.80
CA LEU A 22 -16.93 -11.31 26.93
C LEU A 22 -15.96 -12.14 26.08
N VAL A 23 -14.95 -11.50 25.47
CA VAL A 23 -13.92 -12.18 24.69
C VAL A 23 -13.12 -13.12 25.58
N TYR A 24 -12.72 -12.69 26.78
CA TYR A 24 -12.01 -13.53 27.73
C TYR A 24 -12.83 -14.77 28.10
N MET A 25 -14.11 -14.60 28.45
CA MET A 25 -14.99 -15.72 28.78
C MET A 25 -15.15 -16.67 27.59
N LEU A 26 -15.32 -16.14 26.38
CA LEU A 26 -15.44 -16.94 25.17
C LEU A 26 -14.19 -17.80 24.96
N VAL A 27 -12.99 -17.23 25.08
CA VAL A 27 -11.72 -17.96 24.95
C VAL A 27 -11.57 -18.99 26.07
N ALA A 28 -11.91 -18.62 27.31
CA ALA A 28 -11.81 -19.51 28.47
C ALA A 28 -12.75 -20.72 28.40
N VAL A 29 -13.89 -20.60 27.71
CA VAL A 29 -14.88 -21.68 27.55
C VAL A 29 -14.64 -22.49 26.27
N SER A 30 -14.21 -21.85 25.18
CA SER A 30 -14.04 -22.50 23.87
C SER A 30 -12.69 -23.20 23.68
N GLY A 31 -11.65 -22.79 24.39
CA GLY A 31 -10.29 -23.33 24.25
C GLY A 31 -9.87 -24.24 25.39
N ASP A 32 -9.07 -25.27 25.08
CA ASP A 32 -8.36 -26.08 26.06
C ASP A 32 -6.84 -25.80 26.01
N PRO A 33 -6.29 -24.97 26.93
CA PRO A 33 -4.88 -24.62 26.95
C PRO A 33 -3.95 -25.78 27.37
N LEU A 34 -4.50 -26.95 27.74
CA LEU A 34 -3.78 -28.15 28.13
C LEU A 34 -3.88 -29.28 27.09
N SER A 35 -4.64 -29.09 26.01
CA SER A 35 -4.90 -30.08 24.96
C SER A 35 -3.61 -30.73 24.44
N GLU A 36 -2.60 -29.92 24.10
CA GLU A 36 -1.30 -30.40 23.60
C GLU A 36 -0.57 -31.36 24.55
N PHE A 37 -0.77 -31.22 25.87
CA PHE A 37 -0.13 -32.09 26.87
C PHE A 37 -0.97 -33.30 27.23
N ARG A 38 -2.31 -33.19 27.13
CA ARG A 38 -3.23 -34.32 27.35
C ARG A 38 -3.04 -35.41 26.30
N GLU A 39 -2.73 -35.01 25.07
CA GLU A 39 -2.45 -35.91 23.95
C GLU A 39 -0.98 -36.39 23.90
N SER A 40 -0.11 -35.82 24.74
CA SER A 40 1.32 -36.15 24.77
C SER A 40 1.61 -37.47 25.50
N THR A 41 2.48 -38.29 24.92
CA THR A 41 2.97 -39.55 25.52
C THR A 41 4.26 -39.36 26.33
N LYS A 42 4.77 -38.13 26.46
CA LYS A 42 6.02 -37.87 27.18
C LYS A 42 5.87 -38.14 28.68
N ALA A 43 6.90 -38.72 29.29
CA ALA A 43 6.92 -39.05 30.72
C ALA A 43 6.77 -37.82 31.63
N ASN A 44 7.15 -36.62 31.17
CA ASN A 44 7.03 -35.36 31.91
C ASN A 44 5.71 -34.60 31.67
N LYS A 45 4.71 -35.21 31.02
CA LYS A 45 3.45 -34.52 30.68
C LYS A 45 2.74 -33.90 31.89
N ASP A 46 2.72 -34.58 33.03
CA ASP A 46 1.97 -34.13 34.22
C ASP A 46 2.65 -32.90 34.84
N GLN A 47 3.99 -32.86 34.78
CA GLN A 47 4.77 -31.68 35.19
C GLN A 47 4.49 -30.49 34.27
N LEU A 48 4.43 -30.69 32.95
CA LEU A 48 4.12 -29.64 31.98
C LEU A 48 2.68 -29.10 32.15
N ILE A 49 1.73 -29.99 32.46
CA ILE A 49 0.35 -29.60 32.78
C ILE A 49 0.34 -28.73 34.04
N ALA A 50 0.99 -29.16 35.13
CA ALA A 50 1.04 -28.39 36.37
C ALA A 50 1.66 -27.00 36.17
N GLN A 51 2.78 -26.92 35.43
CA GLN A 51 3.43 -25.65 35.08
C GLN A 51 2.50 -24.72 34.27
N ARG A 52 1.74 -25.27 33.31
CA ARG A 52 0.80 -24.49 32.49
C ARG A 52 -0.42 -24.03 33.29
N VAL A 53 -0.89 -24.85 34.23
CA VAL A 53 -1.97 -24.49 35.17
C VAL A 53 -1.55 -23.31 36.02
N GLU A 54 -0.35 -23.35 36.61
CA GLU A 54 0.18 -22.26 37.42
C GLU A 54 0.41 -20.98 36.59
N LEU A 55 1.09 -21.10 35.44
CA LEU A 55 1.40 -19.98 34.56
C LEU A 55 0.15 -19.17 34.14
N LEU A 56 -0.95 -19.88 33.83
CA LEU A 56 -2.17 -19.27 33.32
C LEU A 56 -3.28 -19.16 34.37
N HIS A 57 -3.02 -19.53 35.63
CA HIS A 57 -4.00 -19.59 36.72
C HIS A 57 -5.25 -20.43 36.36
N LEU A 58 -5.05 -21.59 35.73
CA LEU A 58 -6.16 -22.41 35.22
C LEU A 58 -7.03 -23.03 36.32
N ASP A 59 -6.51 -23.08 37.55
CA ASP A 59 -7.19 -23.47 38.78
C ASP A 59 -8.21 -22.42 39.27
N VAL A 60 -8.11 -21.17 38.80
CA VAL A 60 -9.03 -20.08 39.13
C VAL A 60 -10.23 -20.07 38.16
N PRO A 61 -11.47 -19.96 38.67
CA PRO A 61 -12.66 -19.79 37.82
C PRO A 61 -12.51 -18.61 36.84
N ALA A 62 -12.89 -18.80 35.58
CA ALA A 62 -12.64 -17.84 34.51
C ALA A 62 -13.05 -16.39 34.83
N PRO A 63 -14.22 -16.10 35.44
CA PRO A 63 -14.60 -14.74 35.81
C PRO A 63 -13.61 -14.07 36.77
N LEU A 64 -13.09 -14.79 37.76
CA LEU A 64 -12.11 -14.28 38.71
C LEU A 64 -10.74 -14.12 38.05
N ARG A 65 -10.37 -15.08 37.20
CA ARG A 65 -9.12 -15.06 36.42
C ARG A 65 -9.02 -13.86 35.48
N TYR A 66 -10.16 -13.41 34.93
CA TYR A 66 -10.24 -12.16 34.17
C TYR A 66 -9.83 -10.95 35.01
N PHE A 67 -10.28 -10.85 36.28
CA PHE A 67 -9.92 -9.71 37.13
C PHE A 67 -8.45 -9.73 37.55
N ILE A 68 -7.84 -10.91 37.69
CA ILE A 68 -6.38 -11.05 37.87
C ILE A 68 -5.66 -10.48 36.65
N TRP A 69 -6.06 -10.89 35.44
CA TRP A 69 -5.50 -10.36 34.19
C TRP A 69 -5.73 -8.85 34.04
N LEU A 70 -6.93 -8.36 34.34
CA LEU A 70 -7.27 -6.94 34.27
C LEU A 70 -6.41 -6.10 35.23
N GLY A 71 -6.10 -6.64 36.42
CA GLY A 71 -5.20 -6.00 37.38
C GLY A 71 -3.78 -5.80 36.83
N GLY A 72 -3.30 -6.72 35.98
CA GLY A 72 -2.07 -6.53 35.19
C GLY A 72 -2.27 -5.50 34.08
N ALA A 73 -3.34 -5.63 33.30
CA ALA A 73 -3.59 -4.79 32.13
C ALA A 73 -3.77 -3.31 32.48
N VAL A 74 -4.38 -2.98 33.62
CA VAL A 74 -4.54 -1.60 34.10
C VAL A 74 -3.19 -0.95 34.40
N LYS A 75 -2.16 -1.72 34.79
CA LYS A 75 -0.81 -1.20 35.01
C LYS A 75 -0.14 -0.72 33.71
N CYS A 76 -0.66 -1.12 32.54
CA CYS A 76 -0.17 -0.61 31.25
C CYS A 76 -0.40 0.89 31.06
N VAL A 77 -1.28 1.52 31.86
CA VAL A 77 -1.44 2.99 31.89
C VAL A 77 -0.19 3.67 32.45
N ILE A 78 0.60 2.96 33.26
CA ILE A 78 1.85 3.44 33.85
C ILE A 78 3.02 2.97 32.97
N PRO A 79 3.85 3.88 32.43
CA PRO A 79 5.01 3.51 31.63
C PRO A 79 5.92 2.54 32.37
N GLY A 80 6.27 1.42 31.72
CA GLY A 80 7.18 0.41 32.25
C GLY A 80 6.57 -0.62 33.21
N GLN A 81 5.27 -0.55 33.52
CA GLN A 81 4.58 -1.53 34.40
C GLN A 81 3.54 -2.40 33.68
N CYS A 82 3.52 -2.38 32.36
CA CYS A 82 2.52 -3.09 31.58
C CYS A 82 2.67 -4.63 31.70
N ASP A 83 1.59 -5.29 32.10
CA ASP A 83 1.50 -6.74 32.17
C ASP A 83 0.19 -7.20 31.51
N LEU A 84 0.29 -7.86 30.36
CA LEU A 84 -0.84 -8.43 29.63
C LEU A 84 -0.92 -9.95 29.77
N GLY A 85 -0.13 -10.54 30.68
CA GLY A 85 0.02 -11.96 30.87
C GLY A 85 1.08 -12.59 29.94
N SER A 86 1.06 -13.93 29.89
CA SER A 86 1.97 -14.75 29.11
C SER A 86 1.25 -15.59 28.05
N THR A 87 1.93 -15.92 26.97
CA THR A 87 1.44 -16.87 25.96
C THR A 87 1.41 -18.30 26.52
N LEU A 88 0.79 -19.23 25.79
CA LEU A 88 0.85 -20.66 26.12
C LEU A 88 2.32 -21.14 26.25
N GLN A 89 3.23 -20.59 25.47
CA GLN A 89 4.65 -20.92 25.48
C GLN A 89 5.44 -20.20 26.59
N GLY A 90 4.79 -19.43 27.47
CA GLY A 90 5.43 -18.73 28.58
C GLY A 90 6.15 -17.43 28.20
N GLN A 91 5.94 -16.92 26.98
CA GLN A 91 6.52 -15.64 26.57
C GLN A 91 5.62 -14.49 27.02
N PRO A 92 6.18 -13.37 27.51
CA PRO A 92 5.38 -12.19 27.84
C PRO A 92 4.62 -11.67 26.62
N VAL A 93 3.31 -11.44 26.75
CA VAL A 93 2.47 -10.93 25.66
C VAL A 93 2.92 -9.53 25.23
N THR A 94 3.46 -8.73 26.15
CA THR A 94 4.00 -7.40 25.87
C THR A 94 5.16 -7.42 24.87
N THR A 95 6.01 -8.45 24.92
CA THR A 95 7.11 -8.64 23.96
C THR A 95 6.60 -9.07 22.59
N ALA A 96 5.62 -9.97 22.54
CA ALA A 96 5.01 -10.37 21.27
C ALA A 96 4.27 -9.18 20.62
N LEU A 97 3.58 -8.37 21.42
CA LEU A 97 2.84 -7.21 20.95
C LEU A 97 3.77 -6.10 20.45
N SER A 98 4.88 -5.82 21.13
CA SER A 98 5.84 -4.81 20.70
C SER A 98 6.52 -5.17 19.37
N ALA A 99 6.69 -6.46 19.08
CA ALA A 99 7.16 -6.94 17.78
C ALA A 99 6.10 -6.80 16.67
N ALA A 100 4.81 -6.94 16.99
CA ALA A 100 3.71 -6.92 16.01
C ALA A 100 3.13 -5.51 15.73
N ILE A 101 3.15 -4.61 16.71
CA ILE A 101 2.59 -3.25 16.59
C ILE A 101 3.15 -2.48 15.38
N PRO A 102 4.47 -2.45 15.12
CA PRO A 102 5.03 -1.69 14.00
C PRO A 102 4.42 -2.13 12.65
N SER A 103 4.30 -3.43 12.42
CA SER A 103 3.71 -3.99 11.19
C SER A 103 2.23 -3.60 11.06
N THR A 104 1.45 -3.71 12.15
CA THR A 104 0.04 -3.29 12.14
C THR A 104 -0.09 -1.80 11.85
N LEU A 105 0.71 -0.94 12.49
CA LEU A 105 0.69 0.50 12.27
C LEU A 105 1.07 0.85 10.83
N GLN A 106 2.08 0.19 10.28
CA GLN A 106 2.53 0.39 8.90
C GLN A 106 1.41 0.04 7.91
N LEU A 107 0.80 -1.14 8.06
CA LEU A 107 -0.29 -1.62 7.19
C LEU A 107 -1.55 -0.75 7.32
N VAL A 108 -2.00 -0.47 8.54
CA VAL A 108 -3.20 0.34 8.78
C VAL A 108 -3.00 1.78 8.29
N THR A 109 -1.84 2.38 8.56
CA THR A 109 -1.56 3.75 8.09
C THR A 109 -1.54 3.81 6.58
N GLY A 110 -0.85 2.88 5.91
CA GLY A 110 -0.84 2.80 4.45
C GLY A 110 -2.24 2.61 3.87
N ALA A 111 -3.00 1.65 4.38
CA ALA A 111 -4.36 1.37 3.94
C ALA A 111 -5.30 2.57 4.12
N VAL A 112 -5.24 3.25 5.28
CA VAL A 112 -6.08 4.42 5.57
C VAL A 112 -5.74 5.60 4.66
N LEU A 113 -4.46 5.87 4.42
CA LEU A 113 -4.05 6.95 3.51
C LEU A 113 -4.56 6.69 2.09
N ILE A 114 -4.40 5.47 1.58
CA ILE A 114 -4.91 5.08 0.26
C ILE A 114 -6.44 5.18 0.23
N ALA A 115 -7.13 4.67 1.25
CA ALA A 115 -8.58 4.70 1.35
C ALA A 115 -9.13 6.13 1.41
N ILE A 116 -8.46 7.05 2.10
CA ILE A 116 -8.85 8.47 2.14
C ILE A 116 -8.69 9.09 0.76
N VAL A 117 -7.54 8.92 0.11
CA VAL A 117 -7.27 9.54 -1.20
C VAL A 117 -8.23 9.00 -2.26
N VAL A 118 -8.36 7.67 -2.37
CA VAL A 118 -9.23 7.03 -3.36
C VAL A 118 -10.70 7.28 -3.02
N GLY A 119 -11.09 7.10 -1.76
CA GLY A 119 -12.47 7.26 -1.30
C GLY A 119 -12.99 8.68 -1.49
N ILE A 120 -12.18 9.70 -1.17
CA ILE A 120 -12.55 11.10 -1.41
C ILE A 120 -12.61 11.38 -2.91
N ALA A 121 -11.62 10.95 -3.70
CA ALA A 121 -11.61 11.20 -5.14
C ALA A 121 -12.84 10.58 -5.84
N VAL A 122 -13.11 9.31 -5.56
CA VAL A 122 -14.26 8.59 -6.09
C VAL A 122 -15.57 9.22 -5.60
N GLY A 123 -15.67 9.55 -4.30
CA GLY A 123 -16.85 10.18 -3.72
C GLY A 123 -17.16 11.57 -4.30
N ILE A 124 -16.14 12.38 -4.59
CA ILE A 124 -16.32 13.66 -5.29
C ILE A 124 -16.82 13.41 -6.71
N VAL A 125 -16.21 12.47 -7.45
CA VAL A 125 -16.59 12.19 -8.84
C VAL A 125 -18.02 11.65 -8.95
N THR A 126 -18.46 10.78 -8.03
CA THR A 126 -19.85 10.30 -8.01
C THR A 126 -20.82 11.42 -7.64
N ALA A 127 -20.50 12.24 -6.64
CA ALA A 127 -21.33 13.38 -6.23
C ALA A 127 -21.52 14.40 -7.37
N LEU A 128 -20.46 14.71 -8.13
CA LEU A 128 -20.54 15.60 -9.30
C LEU A 128 -21.34 15.01 -10.47
N ARG A 129 -21.49 13.68 -10.52
CA ARG A 129 -22.22 12.95 -11.57
C ARG A 129 -23.36 12.11 -10.99
N GLN A 130 -24.12 12.69 -10.07
CA GLN A 130 -25.27 12.04 -9.44
C GLN A 130 -26.23 11.42 -10.46
N TYR A 131 -26.78 10.24 -10.13
CA TYR A 131 -27.72 9.48 -10.98
C TYR A 131 -27.15 9.04 -12.34
N SER A 132 -25.82 9.07 -12.51
CA SER A 132 -25.16 8.59 -13.72
C SER A 132 -24.83 7.09 -13.64
N ALA A 133 -24.50 6.49 -14.79
CA ALA A 133 -24.01 5.11 -14.82
C ALA A 133 -22.74 4.91 -13.96
N LEU A 134 -21.90 5.93 -13.82
CA LEU A 134 -20.72 5.91 -12.95
C LEU A 134 -21.15 5.78 -11.49
N ASP A 135 -22.08 6.63 -11.05
CA ASP A 135 -22.60 6.66 -9.68
C ASP A 135 -23.20 5.31 -9.27
N TYR A 136 -24.09 4.74 -10.08
CA TYR A 136 -24.67 3.42 -9.83
C TYR A 136 -23.60 2.31 -9.84
N SER A 137 -22.61 2.36 -10.75
CA SER A 137 -21.56 1.35 -10.83
C SER A 137 -20.64 1.39 -9.61
N VAL A 138 -20.21 2.57 -9.18
CA VAL A 138 -19.38 2.74 -7.98
C VAL A 138 -20.13 2.30 -6.75
N THR A 139 -21.40 2.69 -6.61
CA THR A 139 -22.26 2.28 -5.50
C THR A 139 -22.42 0.76 -5.44
N PHE A 140 -22.68 0.12 -6.59
CA PHE A 140 -22.75 -1.33 -6.69
C PHE A 140 -21.44 -2.01 -6.26
N VAL A 141 -20.29 -1.55 -6.78
CA VAL A 141 -18.97 -2.10 -6.43
C VAL A 141 -18.66 -1.91 -4.94
N ALA A 142 -18.99 -0.75 -4.38
CA ALA A 142 -18.80 -0.47 -2.95
C ALA A 142 -19.64 -1.44 -2.09
N PHE A 143 -20.92 -1.64 -2.42
CA PHE A 143 -21.77 -2.60 -1.73
C PHE A 143 -21.28 -4.05 -1.90
N LEU A 144 -20.82 -4.42 -3.09
CA LEU A 144 -20.24 -5.73 -3.34
C LEU A 144 -19.07 -5.99 -2.39
N PHE A 145 -18.05 -5.13 -2.38
CA PHE A 145 -16.89 -5.28 -1.49
C PHE A 145 -17.26 -5.20 0.00
N PHE A 146 -18.25 -4.38 0.37
CA PHE A 146 -18.72 -4.30 1.76
C PHE A 146 -19.43 -5.58 2.22
N SER A 147 -20.12 -6.27 1.31
CA SER A 147 -20.85 -7.51 1.61
C SER A 147 -19.97 -8.77 1.63
N LEU A 148 -18.78 -8.71 1.03
CA LEU A 148 -17.89 -9.87 0.93
C LEU A 148 -17.22 -10.14 2.28
N PRO A 149 -17.15 -11.42 2.73
CA PRO A 149 -16.39 -11.77 3.91
C PRO A 149 -14.90 -11.43 3.74
N VAL A 150 -14.32 -10.70 4.69
CA VAL A 150 -12.92 -10.25 4.60
C VAL A 150 -11.95 -11.41 4.43
N PHE A 151 -12.16 -12.52 5.15
CA PHE A 151 -11.31 -13.71 5.02
C PHE A 151 -11.36 -14.31 3.61
N TRP A 152 -12.51 -14.26 2.93
CA TRP A 152 -12.68 -14.78 1.58
C TRP A 152 -11.89 -13.93 0.59
N VAL A 153 -11.99 -12.60 0.69
CA VAL A 153 -11.20 -11.67 -0.13
C VAL A 153 -9.70 -11.86 0.11
N ALA A 154 -9.28 -12.02 1.37
CA ALA A 154 -7.88 -12.25 1.72
C ALA A 154 -7.33 -13.55 1.11
N VAL A 155 -8.09 -14.64 1.12
CA VAL A 155 -7.70 -15.90 0.50
C VAL A 155 -7.59 -15.77 -1.01
N LEU A 156 -8.54 -15.09 -1.67
CA LEU A 156 -8.46 -14.84 -3.11
C LEU A 156 -7.28 -13.95 -3.48
N LEU A 157 -7.01 -12.91 -2.69
CA LEU A 157 -5.87 -12.04 -2.93
C LEU A 157 -4.55 -12.79 -2.76
N LYS A 158 -4.45 -13.68 -1.76
CA LYS A 158 -3.31 -14.57 -1.61
C LYS A 158 -3.14 -15.52 -2.81
N GLU A 159 -4.21 -16.18 -3.22
CA GLU A 159 -4.16 -17.16 -4.31
C GLU A 159 -3.84 -16.51 -5.66
N PHE A 160 -4.56 -15.45 -6.04
CA PHE A 160 -4.42 -14.85 -7.36
C PHE A 160 -3.40 -13.69 -7.39
N GLY A 161 -3.31 -12.92 -6.30
CA GLY A 161 -2.45 -11.73 -6.21
C GLY A 161 -1.02 -12.02 -5.76
N ALA A 162 -0.79 -13.06 -4.95
CA ALA A 162 0.57 -13.48 -4.58
C ALA A 162 1.00 -14.76 -5.31
N ILE A 163 0.31 -15.88 -5.09
CA ILE A 163 0.76 -17.18 -5.58
C ILE A 163 0.71 -17.21 -7.13
N GLY A 164 -0.46 -16.95 -7.71
CA GLY A 164 -0.64 -16.92 -9.15
C GLY A 164 0.19 -15.84 -9.85
N PHE A 165 0.42 -14.69 -9.21
CA PHE A 165 1.30 -13.66 -9.77
C PHE A 165 2.77 -14.06 -9.74
N ASN A 166 3.26 -14.68 -8.66
CA ASN A 166 4.61 -15.25 -8.62
C ASN A 166 4.79 -16.33 -9.70
N ASP A 167 3.78 -17.18 -9.91
CA ASP A 167 3.82 -18.22 -10.94
C ASP A 167 3.81 -17.61 -12.35
N PHE A 168 3.06 -16.53 -12.57
CA PHE A 168 3.13 -15.73 -13.81
C PHE A 168 4.52 -15.11 -14.02
N LEU A 169 5.15 -14.58 -12.97
CA LEU A 169 6.48 -13.98 -13.11
C LEU A 169 7.58 -14.98 -13.48
N ALA A 170 7.38 -16.28 -13.23
CA ALA A 170 8.32 -17.32 -13.65
C ALA A 170 8.38 -17.47 -15.19
N ASP A 171 7.26 -17.25 -15.88
CA ASP A 171 7.17 -17.16 -17.34
C ASP A 171 6.24 -16.00 -17.74
N PRO A 172 6.74 -14.75 -17.77
CA PRO A 172 5.94 -13.53 -17.83
C PRO A 172 5.36 -13.22 -19.23
N VAL A 173 4.81 -14.25 -19.88
CA VAL A 173 4.12 -14.16 -21.16
C VAL A 173 2.62 -14.04 -20.92
N VAL A 174 2.03 -12.94 -21.40
CA VAL A 174 0.59 -12.73 -21.29
C VAL A 174 -0.10 -13.51 -22.41
N SER A 175 -0.85 -14.54 -22.02
CA SER A 175 -1.59 -15.36 -23.00
C SER A 175 -2.59 -14.51 -23.81
N VAL A 176 -2.80 -14.87 -25.08
CA VAL A 176 -3.78 -14.21 -25.96
C VAL A 176 -5.19 -14.20 -25.33
N LYS A 177 -5.54 -15.26 -24.58
CA LYS A 177 -6.79 -15.34 -23.83
C LYS A 177 -6.87 -14.25 -22.75
N ALA A 178 -5.82 -14.06 -21.97
CA ALA A 178 -5.76 -13.01 -20.95
C ALA A 178 -5.86 -11.61 -21.57
N ILE A 179 -5.16 -11.37 -22.69
CA ILE A 179 -5.26 -10.11 -23.45
C ILE A 179 -6.71 -9.86 -23.89
N GLY A 180 -7.37 -10.88 -24.46
CA GLY A 180 -8.78 -10.80 -24.87
C GLY A 180 -9.72 -10.50 -23.70
N ILE A 181 -9.55 -11.17 -22.56
CA ILE A 181 -10.35 -10.94 -21.35
C ILE A 181 -10.18 -9.49 -20.87
N VAL A 182 -8.94 -9.01 -20.72
CA VAL A 182 -8.69 -7.64 -20.25
C VAL A 182 -9.21 -6.59 -21.24
N ALA A 183 -9.11 -6.85 -22.54
CA ALA A 183 -9.68 -5.98 -23.56
C ALA A 183 -11.21 -5.88 -23.44
N VAL A 184 -11.91 -7.00 -23.24
CA VAL A 184 -13.37 -7.03 -23.02
C VAL A 184 -13.73 -6.30 -21.73
N VAL A 185 -13.04 -6.57 -20.63
CA VAL A 185 -13.27 -5.90 -19.35
C VAL A 185 -13.05 -4.39 -19.50
N SER A 186 -11.99 -3.96 -20.20
CA SER A 186 -11.72 -2.55 -20.48
C SER A 186 -12.83 -1.90 -21.31
N ALA A 187 -13.33 -2.61 -22.33
CA ALA A 187 -14.45 -2.15 -23.15
C ALA A 187 -15.75 -1.98 -22.36
N LEU A 188 -15.94 -2.70 -21.25
CA LEU A 188 -17.11 -2.54 -20.39
C LEU A 188 -16.93 -1.40 -19.39
N ILE A 189 -15.75 -1.27 -18.78
CA ILE A 189 -15.50 -0.31 -17.69
C ILE A 189 -15.36 1.13 -18.20
N TRP A 190 -14.51 1.37 -19.20
CA TRP A 190 -14.19 2.74 -19.63
C TRP A 190 -15.38 3.57 -20.13
N PRO A 191 -16.35 3.01 -20.88
CA PRO A 191 -17.55 3.75 -21.28
C PRO A 191 -18.45 4.14 -20.09
N LEU A 192 -18.48 3.35 -19.03
CA LEU A 192 -19.23 3.66 -17.81
C LEU A 192 -18.61 4.85 -17.08
N LEU A 193 -17.28 4.90 -17.03
CA LEU A 193 -16.53 6.00 -16.41
C LEU A 193 -16.60 7.30 -17.22
N ILE A 194 -16.45 7.23 -18.55
CA ILE A 194 -16.43 8.43 -19.41
C ILE A 194 -17.85 8.96 -19.65
N GLY A 195 -18.83 8.06 -19.82
CA GLY A 195 -20.22 8.42 -20.12
C GLY A 195 -20.41 8.97 -21.55
N GLY A 196 -21.56 9.63 -21.76
CA GLY A 196 -21.95 10.22 -23.05
C GLY A 196 -22.93 9.38 -23.86
N SER A 197 -23.14 9.79 -25.12
CA SER A 197 -24.08 9.16 -26.06
C SER A 197 -23.69 7.74 -26.42
N TRP A 198 -24.64 6.93 -26.89
CA TRP A 198 -24.39 5.53 -27.28
C TRP A 198 -23.21 5.39 -28.26
N ARG A 199 -23.13 6.26 -29.29
CA ARG A 199 -22.01 6.28 -30.23
C ARG A 199 -20.67 6.53 -29.54
N ARG A 200 -20.62 7.50 -28.61
CA ARG A 200 -19.41 7.80 -27.85
C ARG A 200 -19.01 6.61 -26.97
N ARG A 201 -19.97 5.94 -26.34
CA ARG A 201 -19.72 4.74 -25.51
C ARG A 201 -19.13 3.60 -26.33
N VAL A 202 -19.65 3.34 -27.52
CA VAL A 202 -19.12 2.31 -28.43
C VAL A 202 -17.70 2.66 -28.88
N ILE A 203 -17.44 3.92 -29.23
CA ILE A 203 -16.09 4.37 -29.61
C ILE A 203 -15.12 4.24 -28.43
N THR A 204 -15.52 4.66 -27.22
CA THR A 204 -14.67 4.51 -26.03
C THR A 204 -14.44 3.05 -25.67
N ALA A 205 -15.43 2.17 -25.89
CA ALA A 205 -15.29 0.74 -25.65
C ALA A 205 -14.25 0.13 -26.61
N ALA A 206 -14.39 0.40 -27.91
CA ALA A 206 -13.48 -0.07 -28.94
C ALA A 206 -12.06 0.47 -28.73
N ALA A 207 -11.92 1.77 -28.43
CA ALA A 207 -10.64 2.38 -28.14
C ALA A 207 -10.00 1.79 -26.87
N ALA A 208 -10.76 1.61 -25.79
CA ALA A 208 -10.27 1.02 -24.55
C ALA A 208 -9.82 -0.43 -24.74
N ALA A 209 -10.60 -1.25 -25.45
CA ALA A 209 -10.19 -2.62 -25.79
C ALA A 209 -8.90 -2.65 -26.61
N ALA A 210 -8.82 -1.83 -27.67
CA ALA A 210 -7.66 -1.79 -28.55
C ALA A 210 -6.39 -1.32 -27.81
N VAL A 211 -6.52 -0.26 -27.00
CA VAL A 211 -5.42 0.26 -26.19
C VAL A 211 -4.97 -0.75 -25.14
N SER A 212 -5.89 -1.32 -24.35
CA SER A 212 -5.54 -2.33 -23.35
C SER A 212 -4.90 -3.58 -23.98
N ALA A 213 -5.43 -4.05 -25.11
CA ALA A 213 -4.86 -5.19 -25.82
C ALA A 213 -3.46 -4.89 -26.35
N GLY A 214 -3.28 -3.73 -26.99
CA GLY A 214 -2.00 -3.29 -27.54
C GLY A 214 -0.94 -3.08 -26.45
N VAL A 215 -1.33 -2.47 -25.32
CA VAL A 215 -0.43 -2.28 -24.17
C VAL A 215 -0.01 -3.63 -23.59
N LEU A 216 -0.95 -4.55 -23.33
CA LEU A 216 -0.58 -5.87 -22.79
C LEU A 216 0.28 -6.69 -23.75
N TYR A 217 -0.03 -6.64 -25.05
CA TYR A 217 0.80 -7.26 -26.07
C TYR A 217 2.21 -6.67 -26.07
N TYR A 218 2.33 -5.35 -26.02
CA TYR A 218 3.62 -4.66 -25.95
C TYR A 218 4.41 -5.05 -24.69
N LEU A 219 3.79 -5.01 -23.51
CA LEU A 219 4.42 -5.40 -22.25
C LEU A 219 4.88 -6.86 -22.27
N SER A 220 4.08 -7.77 -22.85
CA SER A 220 4.46 -9.18 -23.01
C SER A 220 5.59 -9.37 -24.03
N ALA A 221 5.54 -8.67 -25.17
CA ALA A 221 6.54 -8.80 -26.24
C ALA A 221 7.90 -8.24 -25.81
N THR A 222 7.91 -7.23 -24.95
CA THR A 222 9.12 -6.60 -24.40
C THR A 222 9.60 -7.25 -23.10
N GLN A 223 8.91 -8.27 -22.60
CA GLN A 223 9.22 -8.90 -21.31
C GLN A 223 9.25 -7.90 -20.15
N TRP A 224 8.40 -6.88 -20.20
CA TRP A 224 8.40 -5.77 -19.25
C TRP A 224 8.14 -6.22 -17.82
N PHE A 225 7.40 -7.31 -17.60
CA PHE A 225 7.18 -7.84 -16.25
C PHE A 225 8.44 -8.49 -15.63
N ALA A 226 9.35 -9.00 -16.46
CA ALA A 226 10.65 -9.52 -16.00
C ALA A 226 11.66 -8.38 -15.80
N TYR A 227 11.66 -7.41 -16.72
CA TYR A 227 12.59 -6.28 -16.75
C TYR A 227 11.81 -4.95 -16.79
N PRO A 228 11.10 -4.58 -15.70
CA PRO A 228 10.31 -3.38 -15.71
C PRO A 228 11.20 -2.15 -15.77
N GLY A 229 10.72 -1.15 -16.48
CA GLY A 229 11.37 0.15 -16.60
C GLY A 229 10.48 1.11 -17.37
N LEU A 230 10.46 2.37 -16.94
CA LEU A 230 9.88 3.46 -17.71
C LEU A 230 10.84 3.83 -18.85
N GLY A 231 12.14 3.93 -18.54
CA GLY A 231 13.15 4.42 -19.47
C GLY A 231 12.93 5.88 -19.89
N PRO A 232 13.81 6.43 -20.73
CA PRO A 232 13.77 7.85 -21.07
C PRO A 232 12.52 8.25 -21.86
N VAL A 233 12.01 7.37 -22.73
CA VAL A 233 10.85 7.67 -23.58
C VAL A 233 9.58 7.79 -22.75
N LEU A 234 9.31 6.83 -21.87
CA LEU A 234 8.09 6.88 -21.07
C LEU A 234 8.16 8.01 -20.06
N VAL A 235 9.31 8.23 -19.41
CA VAL A 235 9.52 9.38 -18.51
C VAL A 235 9.32 10.71 -19.25
N ALA A 236 9.79 10.84 -20.49
CA ALA A 236 9.56 12.04 -21.29
C ALA A 236 8.07 12.27 -21.58
N LEU A 237 7.34 11.22 -21.99
CA LEU A 237 5.93 11.30 -22.32
C LEU A 237 5.07 11.59 -21.08
N THR A 238 5.25 10.84 -20.01
CA THR A 238 4.51 11.04 -18.76
C THR A 238 4.90 12.36 -18.10
N GLY A 239 6.19 12.72 -18.13
CA GLY A 239 6.69 13.98 -17.62
C GLY A 239 6.13 15.19 -18.37
N ALA A 240 6.05 15.12 -19.70
CA ALA A 240 5.39 16.15 -20.50
C ALA A 240 3.89 16.26 -20.16
N GLY A 241 3.21 15.12 -19.97
CA GLY A 241 1.82 15.09 -19.50
C GLY A 241 1.64 15.77 -18.15
N VAL A 242 2.53 15.48 -17.19
CA VAL A 242 2.57 16.14 -15.87
C VAL A 242 2.82 17.64 -16.02
N ALA A 243 3.79 18.05 -16.82
CA ALA A 243 4.11 19.46 -17.06
C ALA A 243 2.90 20.22 -17.62
N ILE A 244 2.20 19.65 -18.61
CA ILE A 244 1.00 20.23 -19.19
C ILE A 244 -0.13 20.30 -18.15
N GLY A 245 -0.36 19.22 -17.40
CA GLY A 245 -1.42 19.14 -16.39
C GLY A 245 -1.21 20.13 -15.25
N ILE A 246 -0.01 20.20 -14.68
CA ILE A 246 0.33 21.13 -13.61
C ILE A 246 0.24 22.58 -14.09
N THR A 247 0.75 22.88 -15.29
CA THR A 247 0.62 24.21 -15.87
C THR A 247 -0.84 24.56 -16.11
N ALA A 248 -1.67 23.64 -16.63
CA ALA A 248 -3.10 23.87 -16.82
C ALA A 248 -3.82 24.21 -15.50
N LEU A 249 -3.48 23.52 -14.42
CA LEU A 249 -4.11 23.69 -13.11
C LEU A 249 -3.66 24.96 -12.38
N LEU A 250 -2.36 25.30 -12.44
CA LEU A 250 -1.79 26.40 -11.64
C LEU A 250 -1.66 27.71 -12.40
N ALA A 251 -1.38 27.65 -13.70
CA ALA A 251 -1.02 28.80 -14.54
C ALA A 251 -1.99 29.05 -15.70
N GLY A 252 -2.80 28.05 -16.07
CA GLY A 252 -3.53 28.02 -17.33
C GLY A 252 -2.60 27.77 -18.52
N LEU A 253 -3.08 27.04 -19.52
CA LEU A 253 -2.28 26.69 -20.71
C LEU A 253 -1.92 27.91 -21.59
N GLN A 254 -2.57 29.04 -21.38
CA GLN A 254 -2.25 30.29 -22.07
C GLN A 254 -0.91 30.89 -21.61
N ASN A 255 -0.46 30.57 -20.38
CA ASN A 255 0.82 31.02 -19.87
C ASN A 255 1.97 30.17 -20.44
N ARG A 256 2.47 30.58 -21.62
CA ARG A 256 3.54 29.86 -22.33
C ARG A 256 4.86 29.83 -21.55
N GLN A 257 5.15 30.86 -20.74
CA GLN A 257 6.37 30.91 -19.92
C GLN A 257 6.37 29.82 -18.85
N ALA A 258 5.24 29.65 -18.14
CA ALA A 258 5.07 28.58 -17.17
C ALA A 258 5.13 27.20 -17.84
N LEU A 259 4.54 27.04 -19.04
CA LEU A 259 4.61 25.79 -19.80
C LEU A 259 6.05 25.44 -20.20
N TYR A 260 6.79 26.38 -20.77
CA TYR A 260 8.18 26.15 -21.18
C TYR A 260 9.08 25.88 -19.98
N ALA A 261 8.88 26.56 -18.85
CA ALA A 261 9.58 26.26 -17.61
C ALA A 261 9.35 24.81 -17.18
N SER A 262 8.09 24.36 -17.10
CA SER A 262 7.74 22.98 -16.72
C SER A 262 8.23 21.93 -17.73
N LEU A 263 8.23 22.21 -19.03
CA LEU A 263 8.79 21.27 -20.02
C LEU A 263 10.31 21.20 -19.94
N THR A 264 10.97 22.32 -19.60
CA THR A 264 12.42 22.35 -19.41
C THR A 264 12.83 21.51 -18.21
N THR A 265 12.05 21.47 -17.13
CA THR A 265 12.35 20.60 -15.98
C THR A 265 12.24 19.11 -16.33
N VAL A 266 11.32 18.72 -17.22
CA VAL A 266 11.26 17.35 -17.76
C VAL A 266 12.55 17.02 -18.51
N ALA A 267 13.01 17.91 -19.39
CA ALA A 267 14.26 17.71 -20.13
C ALA A 267 15.48 17.60 -19.19
N LEU A 268 15.54 18.45 -18.17
CA LEU A 268 16.59 18.37 -17.14
C LEU A 268 16.54 17.06 -16.36
N ALA A 269 15.35 16.56 -16.03
CA ALA A 269 15.19 15.29 -15.35
C ALA A 269 15.69 14.11 -16.21
N LEU A 270 15.43 14.11 -17.52
CA LEU A 270 15.94 13.10 -18.44
C LEU A 270 17.47 13.07 -18.49
N VAL A 271 18.12 14.24 -18.45
CA VAL A 271 19.59 14.32 -18.35
C VAL A 271 20.05 13.83 -16.96
N ALA A 272 19.36 14.25 -15.91
CA ALA A 272 19.69 13.88 -14.53
C ALA A 272 19.60 12.37 -14.27
N MET A 273 18.68 11.65 -14.95
CA MET A 273 18.58 10.18 -14.86
C MET A 273 19.93 9.49 -15.11
N TYR A 274 20.66 9.95 -16.12
CA TYR A 274 21.96 9.38 -16.46
C TYR A 274 23.10 10.01 -15.65
N ALA A 275 23.08 11.33 -15.47
CA ALA A 275 24.13 12.04 -14.76
C ALA A 275 24.21 11.67 -13.28
N LEU A 276 23.08 11.39 -12.63
CA LEU A 276 23.00 11.02 -11.21
C LEU A 276 23.05 9.51 -10.98
N ALA A 277 23.09 8.68 -12.03
CA ALA A 277 23.11 7.22 -11.88
C ALA A 277 24.22 6.71 -10.92
N PRO A 278 25.47 7.22 -10.95
CA PRO A 278 26.52 6.77 -10.02
C PRO A 278 26.20 7.10 -8.55
N LEU A 279 25.52 8.22 -8.29
CA LEU A 279 25.08 8.62 -6.95
C LEU A 279 23.91 7.75 -6.49
N LEU A 280 22.95 7.49 -7.38
CA LEU A 280 21.79 6.64 -7.08
C LEU A 280 22.19 5.19 -6.82
N ASN A 281 23.27 4.69 -7.42
CA ASN A 281 23.82 3.35 -7.11
C ASN A 281 24.31 3.21 -5.66
N ARG A 282 24.58 4.32 -4.96
CA ARG A 282 24.99 4.34 -3.54
C ARG A 282 23.95 5.06 -2.68
N ALA A 283 22.70 5.04 -3.13
CA ALA A 283 21.63 5.78 -2.49
C ALA A 283 21.39 5.31 -1.05
N THR A 284 21.22 6.29 -0.18
CA THR A 284 20.56 6.14 1.12
C THR A 284 19.28 6.97 1.09
N LEU A 285 18.35 6.72 2.02
CA LEU A 285 17.13 7.51 2.14
C LEU A 285 17.41 9.02 2.16
N TRP A 286 18.42 9.45 2.91
CA TRP A 286 18.79 10.86 3.03
C TRP A 286 19.36 11.44 1.74
N LEU A 287 20.13 10.67 0.98
CA LEU A 287 20.60 11.11 -0.34
C LEU A 287 19.42 11.29 -1.31
N VAL A 288 18.45 10.37 -1.31
CA VAL A 288 17.25 10.48 -2.15
C VAL A 288 16.44 11.71 -1.77
N VAL A 289 16.25 11.97 -0.47
CA VAL A 289 15.59 13.20 0.01
C VAL A 289 16.33 14.45 -0.44
N ALA A 290 17.67 14.47 -0.30
CA ALA A 290 18.49 15.60 -0.73
C ALA A 290 18.39 15.85 -2.25
N LEU A 291 18.44 14.79 -3.06
CA LEU A 291 18.27 14.88 -4.51
C LEU A 291 16.87 15.34 -4.90
N GLY A 292 15.83 14.90 -4.17
CA GLY A 292 14.45 15.35 -4.37
C GLY A 292 14.29 16.85 -4.08
N LEU A 293 14.88 17.34 -2.98
CA LEU A 293 14.89 18.77 -2.66
C LEU A 293 15.69 19.57 -3.70
N ALA A 294 16.83 19.06 -4.16
CA ALA A 294 17.61 19.66 -5.23
C ALA A 294 16.83 19.72 -6.55
N ALA A 295 16.08 18.67 -6.90
CA ALA A 295 15.22 18.65 -8.07
C ALA A 295 14.11 19.72 -7.97
N VAL A 296 13.46 19.86 -6.81
CA VAL A 296 12.47 20.93 -6.57
C VAL A 296 13.13 22.30 -6.71
N GLY A 297 14.32 22.50 -6.12
CA GLY A 297 15.09 23.73 -6.23
C GLY A 297 15.45 24.09 -7.66
N ALA A 298 15.91 23.12 -8.46
CA ALA A 298 16.17 23.30 -9.89
C ALA A 298 14.89 23.64 -10.68
N GLY A 299 13.76 23.03 -10.31
CA GLY A 299 12.45 23.36 -10.87
C GLY A 299 11.99 24.79 -10.55
N VAL A 300 12.18 25.22 -9.31
CA VAL A 300 11.88 26.60 -8.90
C VAL A 300 12.81 27.59 -9.61
N LEU A 301 14.10 27.27 -9.74
CA LEU A 301 15.08 28.11 -10.43
C LEU A 301 14.75 28.25 -11.92
N THR A 302 14.43 27.16 -12.62
CA THR A 302 13.99 27.21 -14.02
C THR A 302 12.73 28.06 -14.17
N GLY A 303 11.73 27.89 -13.30
CA GLY A 303 10.55 28.75 -13.28
C GLY A 303 10.85 30.22 -13.02
N TYR A 304 11.87 30.54 -12.21
CA TYR A 304 12.32 31.91 -11.97
C TYR A 304 12.97 32.51 -13.23
N LEU A 305 13.80 31.74 -13.93
CA LEU A 305 14.52 32.18 -15.13
C LEU A 305 13.58 32.40 -16.33
N PHE A 306 12.60 31.51 -16.52
CA PHE A 306 11.66 31.58 -17.64
C PHE A 306 10.41 32.44 -17.38
N GLY A 307 10.07 32.69 -16.10
CA GLY A 307 8.75 33.17 -15.70
C GLY A 307 8.43 34.65 -15.95
N GLY A 308 9.29 35.41 -16.62
CA GLY A 308 9.01 36.78 -17.08
C GLY A 308 8.39 37.69 -16.02
N TYR A 309 7.13 38.13 -16.26
CA TYR A 309 6.35 38.97 -15.34
C TYR A 309 5.60 38.14 -14.27
N ASP A 310 5.22 36.89 -14.57
CA ASP A 310 4.48 35.98 -13.67
C ASP A 310 5.40 34.92 -13.03
N ARG A 311 6.56 35.35 -12.52
CA ARG A 311 7.61 34.44 -12.03
C ARG A 311 7.11 33.51 -10.94
N ARG A 312 6.29 34.02 -10.02
CA ARG A 312 5.79 33.22 -8.88
C ARG A 312 4.94 32.04 -9.35
N GLN A 313 4.15 32.22 -10.40
CA GLN A 313 3.29 31.16 -10.95
C GLN A 313 4.13 30.12 -11.71
N SER A 314 5.09 30.60 -12.51
CA SER A 314 6.03 29.75 -13.24
C SER A 314 6.93 28.93 -12.30
N MET A 315 7.44 29.52 -11.21
CA MET A 315 8.21 28.85 -10.17
C MET A 315 7.43 27.72 -9.50
N LYS A 316 6.15 27.95 -9.15
CA LYS A 316 5.29 26.93 -8.55
C LYS A 316 5.02 25.78 -9.52
N ALA A 317 4.67 26.09 -10.77
CA ALA A 317 4.39 25.09 -11.79
C ALA A 317 5.61 24.22 -12.10
N ALA A 318 6.76 24.85 -12.36
CA ALA A 318 8.00 24.15 -12.66
C ALA A 318 8.57 23.38 -11.46
N GLY A 319 8.48 23.95 -10.25
CA GLY A 319 8.87 23.27 -9.00
C GLY A 319 8.05 22.00 -8.72
N LEU A 320 6.72 22.08 -8.84
CA LEU A 320 5.85 20.92 -8.65
C LEU A 320 6.02 19.88 -9.77
N THR A 321 6.18 20.33 -11.01
CA THR A 321 6.49 19.43 -12.13
C THR A 321 7.80 18.69 -11.90
N SER A 322 8.86 19.39 -11.48
CA SER A 322 10.16 18.79 -11.20
C SER A 322 10.08 17.75 -10.07
N PHE A 323 9.33 18.05 -9.00
CA PHE A 323 9.10 17.09 -7.91
C PHE A 323 8.44 15.79 -8.40
N LEU A 324 7.37 15.91 -9.19
CA LEU A 324 6.63 14.75 -9.71
C LEU A 324 7.47 13.95 -10.71
N VAL A 325 8.22 14.62 -11.60
CA VAL A 325 9.09 13.96 -12.57
C VAL A 325 10.28 13.29 -11.89
N ALA A 326 10.86 13.91 -10.85
CA ALA A 326 11.86 13.26 -10.00
C ALA A 326 11.30 11.98 -9.36
N GLY A 327 10.03 11.99 -8.93
CA GLY A 327 9.33 10.79 -8.48
C GLY A 327 9.27 9.69 -9.55
N LEU A 328 9.00 10.04 -10.81
CA LEU A 328 9.03 9.09 -11.94
C LEU A 328 10.43 8.49 -12.16
N VAL A 329 11.48 9.30 -12.04
CA VAL A 329 12.87 8.84 -12.13
C VAL A 329 13.21 7.87 -11.01
N LEU A 330 12.79 8.17 -9.77
CA LEU A 330 12.99 7.26 -8.64
C LEU A 330 12.21 5.95 -8.82
N LEU A 331 10.98 6.03 -9.34
CA LEU A 331 10.17 4.85 -9.66
C LEU A 331 10.84 3.99 -10.74
N ASP A 332 11.36 4.60 -11.81
CA ASP A 332 12.13 3.90 -12.84
C ASP A 332 13.35 3.19 -12.24
N ARG A 333 14.04 3.83 -11.28
CA ARG A 333 15.18 3.22 -10.60
C ARG A 333 14.79 2.01 -9.73
N PHE A 334 13.65 2.07 -9.03
CA PHE A 334 13.09 0.90 -8.36
C PHE A 334 12.78 -0.23 -9.34
N MET A 335 12.14 0.08 -10.47
CA MET A 335 11.84 -0.91 -11.51
C MET A 335 13.12 -1.57 -12.07
N GLN A 336 14.18 -0.80 -12.32
CA GLN A 336 15.46 -1.34 -12.77
C GLN A 336 16.13 -2.27 -11.76
N SER A 337 15.81 -2.14 -10.47
CA SER A 337 16.36 -3.00 -9.40
C SER A 337 15.55 -4.28 -9.20
N TRP A 338 14.40 -4.40 -9.86
CA TRP A 338 13.51 -5.56 -9.81
C TRP A 338 14.17 -6.88 -10.20
N PRO A 339 14.95 -7.00 -11.30
CA PRO A 339 15.55 -8.27 -11.68
C PRO A 339 16.50 -8.82 -10.61
N ALA A 340 17.27 -7.94 -9.96
CA ALA A 340 18.15 -8.32 -8.86
C ALA A 340 17.34 -8.86 -7.66
N TYR A 341 16.29 -8.15 -7.27
CA TYR A 341 15.39 -8.59 -6.19
C TYR A 341 14.69 -9.92 -6.52
N PHE A 342 14.24 -10.11 -7.75
CA PHE A 342 13.63 -11.37 -8.22
C PHE A 342 14.58 -12.56 -8.05
N THR A 343 15.87 -12.38 -8.37
CA THR A 343 16.86 -13.44 -8.17
C THR A 343 17.14 -13.73 -6.69
N LEU A 344 17.22 -12.70 -5.85
CA LEU A 344 17.44 -12.84 -4.40
C LEU A 344 16.28 -13.56 -3.71
N THR A 345 15.05 -13.39 -4.19
CA THR A 345 13.85 -14.06 -3.69
C THR A 345 13.59 -15.42 -4.35
N ARG A 346 14.55 -15.96 -5.10
CA ARG A 346 14.45 -17.26 -5.80
C ARG A 346 13.23 -17.34 -6.72
N GLY A 347 12.90 -16.21 -7.36
CA GLY A 347 11.79 -16.10 -8.30
C GLY A 347 10.40 -15.97 -7.68
N ARG A 348 10.29 -15.72 -6.37
CA ARG A 348 9.00 -15.49 -5.69
C ARG A 348 9.01 -14.18 -4.89
N PRO A 349 8.99 -13.02 -5.57
CA PRO A 349 9.13 -11.71 -4.95
C PRO A 349 7.94 -11.26 -4.09
N ILE A 350 6.74 -11.82 -4.30
CA ILE A 350 5.57 -11.49 -3.47
C ILE A 350 5.47 -12.51 -2.34
N ALA A 351 5.74 -12.06 -1.12
CA ALA A 351 5.67 -12.91 0.06
C ALA A 351 4.23 -13.13 0.52
N THR A 352 3.93 -14.34 0.97
CA THR A 352 2.64 -14.68 1.60
C THR A 352 2.72 -14.76 3.13
N ILE A 353 3.92 -14.60 3.69
CA ILE A 353 4.21 -14.76 5.12
C ILE A 353 5.32 -13.79 5.51
N GLY A 354 5.17 -13.13 6.65
CA GLY A 354 6.18 -12.25 7.23
C GLY A 354 6.15 -10.84 6.63
N SER A 355 6.87 -9.93 7.29
CA SER A 355 6.95 -8.51 6.94
C SER A 355 8.19 -8.12 6.14
N GLN A 356 9.13 -9.05 5.97
CA GLN A 356 10.38 -8.86 5.21
C GLN A 356 10.95 -10.21 4.79
N THR A 357 11.76 -10.23 3.73
CA THR A 357 12.47 -11.45 3.30
C THR A 357 13.59 -11.77 4.30
N PRO A 358 13.63 -12.98 4.90
CA PRO A 358 14.68 -13.36 5.85
C PRO A 358 16.06 -13.36 5.20
N ASN A 359 17.05 -12.78 5.90
CA ASN A 359 18.45 -12.71 5.44
C ASN A 359 18.63 -12.01 4.08
N LEU A 360 17.72 -11.08 3.73
CA LEU A 360 17.89 -10.24 2.55
C LEU A 360 19.02 -9.23 2.81
N ASP A 361 20.10 -9.36 2.06
CA ASP A 361 21.15 -8.35 1.98
C ASP A 361 21.01 -7.61 0.64
N GLY A 362 20.83 -6.30 0.71
CA GLY A 362 20.47 -5.49 -0.44
C GLY A 362 20.67 -4.01 -0.19
N ASP A 363 20.83 -3.26 -1.27
CA ASP A 363 20.89 -1.80 -1.20
C ASP A 363 19.53 -1.18 -0.87
N PHE A 364 19.49 0.15 -0.82
CA PHE A 364 18.25 0.91 -0.58
C PHE A 364 17.12 0.55 -1.54
N TRP A 365 17.44 0.24 -2.80
CA TRP A 365 16.43 -0.07 -3.80
C TRP A 365 15.86 -1.46 -3.59
N ILE A 366 16.70 -2.46 -3.35
CA ILE A 366 16.30 -3.85 -3.08
C ILE A 366 15.46 -3.94 -1.80
N THR A 367 15.91 -3.32 -0.71
CA THR A 367 15.16 -3.32 0.57
C THR A 367 13.86 -2.54 0.48
N GLY A 368 13.82 -1.48 -0.33
CA GLY A 368 12.60 -0.73 -0.62
C GLY A 368 11.59 -1.54 -1.45
N ILE A 369 12.05 -2.32 -2.44
CA ILE A 369 11.17 -3.25 -3.18
C ILE A 369 10.61 -4.31 -2.23
N ASP A 370 11.46 -4.92 -1.39
CA ASP A 370 11.02 -5.91 -0.42
C ASP A 370 9.93 -5.37 0.50
N THR A 371 10.16 -4.20 1.08
CA THR A 371 9.16 -3.54 1.93
C THR A 371 7.85 -3.31 1.15
N PHE A 372 7.92 -2.88 -0.11
CA PHE A 372 6.74 -2.65 -0.92
C PHE A 372 5.99 -3.95 -1.27
N THR A 373 6.68 -5.01 -1.70
CA THR A 373 6.05 -6.29 -2.07
C THR A 373 5.39 -6.97 -0.87
N HIS A 374 5.95 -6.80 0.33
CA HIS A 374 5.35 -7.26 1.60
C HIS A 374 4.15 -6.41 2.06
N LEU A 375 4.00 -5.17 1.59
CA LEU A 375 2.86 -4.30 1.91
C LEU A 375 1.70 -4.43 0.92
N VAL A 376 1.96 -4.93 -0.28
CA VAL A 376 0.95 -5.06 -1.35
C VAL A 376 -0.06 -6.16 -1.06
N LEU A 377 0.33 -7.18 -0.28
CA LEU A 377 -0.54 -8.29 0.16
C LEU A 377 -0.96 -8.09 1.62
#